data_AF-A0A0F0LKT8-F1
#
_entry.id   AF-A0A0F0LKT8-F1
#
_cell.length_a   1.000
_cell.length_b   1.000
_cell.length_c   1.000
_cell.angle_alpha   90.00
_cell.angle_beta   90.00
_cell.angle_gamma   90.00
#
_symmetry.space_group_name_H-M   'P 1'
#
loop_
_entity.id
_entity.type
_entity.pdbx_description
1 polymer ?
#
loop_
_entity_poly.entity_id
_entity_poly.type
_entity_poly.pdbx_seq_one_letter_code
_entity_poly.pdbx_strand_id
1 'polypeptide(L)'
;MTPRRTPPSSSTPAGPANGSAPRAPRAVDVRGWVGGIRLSGFMVIMLSLVILGAWVLVPTLGTYLDQRQRIAALEHSVQVTQKQIDALTAERERWNDPAYITAQARERLFYVKPGEVVYLIDNDIDPAAQPVEQGPVSDTVKEKSSDWAGQLLRSVTGAGLAKTAAGSGAR
;
A
#
# COMPACT_ATOMS: atom_id res chain seq x y z
N MET A 1 -81.88 40.25 -22.78
CA MET A 1 -83.16 40.25 -22.03
C MET A 1 -82.92 39.43 -20.75
N THR A 2 -82.96 40.10 -19.61
CA THR A 2 -82.80 39.62 -18.20
C THR A 2 -83.86 38.57 -17.80
N PRO A 3 -83.74 37.78 -16.71
CA PRO A 3 -83.31 38.15 -15.33
C PRO A 3 -82.32 37.14 -14.66
N ARG A 4 -81.42 37.49 -13.73
CA ARG A 4 -81.48 37.96 -12.31
C ARG A 4 -82.23 37.04 -11.31
N ARG A 5 -81.45 36.32 -10.48
CA ARG A 5 -81.71 35.95 -9.05
C ARG A 5 -80.35 35.61 -8.39
N THR A 6 -79.69 36.56 -7.73
CA THR A 6 -79.60 36.76 -6.25
C THR A 6 -79.04 35.56 -5.46
N PRO A 7 -77.82 35.66 -4.92
CA PRO A 7 -77.36 34.82 -3.80
C PRO A 7 -77.80 35.42 -2.44
N PRO A 8 -78.12 34.62 -1.41
CA PRO A 8 -78.34 35.14 -0.06
C PRO A 8 -77.02 35.44 0.64
N SER A 9 -76.96 36.60 1.30
CA SER A 9 -75.98 36.92 2.33
C SER A 9 -76.41 36.25 3.63
N SER A 10 -75.54 35.51 4.29
CA SER A 10 -75.70 35.18 5.71
C SER A 10 -74.44 35.52 6.49
N SER A 11 -74.66 36.46 7.40
CA SER A 11 -73.89 36.93 8.54
C SER A 11 -72.87 35.97 9.17
N THR A 12 -71.69 36.51 9.40
CA THR A 12 -70.72 36.12 10.43
C THR A 12 -71.35 36.15 11.83
N PRO A 13 -70.99 35.17 12.69
CA PRO A 13 -70.68 35.48 14.07
C PRO A 13 -69.23 35.14 14.38
N ALA A 14 -68.55 36.10 15.00
CA ALA A 14 -67.21 35.95 15.56
C ALA A 14 -67.30 35.35 16.97
N GLY A 15 -66.43 34.39 17.25
CA GLY A 15 -66.01 34.00 18.61
C GLY A 15 -65.91 32.48 18.85
N PRO A 16 -65.06 31.99 19.78
CA PRO A 16 -63.96 32.65 20.49
C PRO A 16 -62.57 32.14 20.03
N ALA A 17 -61.56 32.98 20.24
CA ALA A 17 -60.16 32.59 20.17
C ALA A 17 -59.87 31.57 21.29
N ASN A 18 -59.72 30.29 20.93
CA ASN A 18 -59.24 29.26 21.84
C ASN A 18 -57.76 28.99 21.58
N GLY A 19 -57.02 29.04 22.68
CA GLY A 19 -55.57 29.15 22.75
C GLY A 19 -54.79 28.13 21.92
N SER A 20 -53.65 28.60 21.44
CA SER A 20 -52.56 27.78 20.94
C SER A 20 -52.11 26.81 22.03
N ALA A 21 -52.67 25.60 22.03
CA ALA A 21 -52.14 24.50 22.81
C ALA A 21 -50.71 24.19 22.31
N PRO A 22 -49.74 23.97 23.21
CA PRO A 22 -48.41 23.56 22.78
C PRO A 22 -48.50 22.23 22.05
N ARG A 23 -48.00 22.20 20.81
CA ARG A 23 -47.88 20.99 20.01
C ARG A 23 -46.98 20.02 20.75
N ALA A 24 -47.58 19.01 21.39
CA ALA A 24 -46.84 17.95 22.05
C ALA A 24 -45.85 17.31 21.06
N PRO A 25 -44.61 17.00 21.49
CA PRO A 25 -43.70 16.24 20.66
C PRO A 25 -44.34 14.88 20.38
N ARG A 26 -44.47 14.54 19.10
CA ARG A 26 -44.84 13.17 18.70
C ARG A 26 -43.67 12.26 19.08
N ALA A 27 -43.71 11.73 20.29
CA ALA A 27 -42.87 10.62 20.67
C ALA A 27 -43.27 9.44 19.79
N VAL A 28 -42.34 8.97 18.97
CA VAL A 28 -42.54 7.75 18.18
C VAL A 28 -42.62 6.61 19.19
N ASP A 29 -43.81 6.05 19.37
CA ASP A 29 -44.05 4.96 20.31
C ASP A 29 -43.47 3.67 19.73
N VAL A 30 -42.17 3.46 20.02
CA VAL A 30 -41.43 2.26 19.60
C VAL A 30 -42.05 1.00 20.22
N ARG A 31 -42.64 1.09 21.42
CA ARG A 31 -43.32 -0.04 22.07
C ARG A 31 -44.63 -0.40 21.39
N GLY A 32 -45.38 0.58 20.88
CA GLY A 32 -46.55 0.34 20.04
C GLY A 32 -46.21 -0.30 18.68
N TRP A 33 -45.10 0.10 18.07
CA TRP A 33 -44.59 -0.50 16.82
C TRP A 33 -44.14 -1.96 17.02
N VAL A 34 -43.46 -2.24 18.14
CA VAL A 34 -43.03 -3.60 18.50
C VAL A 34 -44.19 -4.47 19.00
N GLY A 35 -45.20 -3.89 19.66
CA GLY A 35 -46.41 -4.59 20.10
C GLY A 35 -47.40 -4.92 18.97
N GLY A 36 -47.24 -4.28 17.80
CA GLY A 36 -47.93 -4.58 16.55
C GLY A 36 -47.34 -5.76 15.77
N ILE A 37 -46.27 -6.38 16.27
CA ILE A 37 -45.70 -7.64 15.77
C ILE A 37 -46.62 -8.79 16.19
N ARG A 38 -47.84 -8.75 15.69
CA ARG A 38 -48.65 -9.95 15.52
C ARG A 38 -47.96 -10.66 14.36
N LEU A 39 -47.65 -11.96 14.49
CA LEU A 39 -47.06 -12.79 13.44
C LEU A 39 -47.94 -12.75 12.17
N SER A 40 -47.89 -11.67 11.43
CA SER A 40 -48.54 -11.48 10.14
C SER A 40 -47.63 -12.14 9.13
N GLY A 41 -48.19 -12.98 8.26
CA GLY A 41 -47.43 -13.63 7.18
C GLY A 41 -46.63 -12.62 6.35
N PHE A 42 -47.10 -11.36 6.27
CA PHE A 42 -46.36 -10.26 5.65
C PHE A 42 -45.00 -9.97 6.29
N MET A 43 -44.91 -10.01 7.62
CA MET A 43 -43.65 -9.79 8.34
C MET A 43 -42.67 -10.94 8.09
N VAL A 44 -43.17 -12.18 8.08
CA VAL A 44 -42.37 -13.36 7.75
C VAL A 44 -41.84 -13.26 6.32
N ILE A 45 -42.68 -12.84 5.38
CA ILE A 45 -42.27 -12.62 3.98
C ILE A 45 -41.20 -11.53 3.89
N MET A 46 -41.39 -10.37 4.53
CA MET A 46 -40.39 -9.29 4.53
C MET A 46 -39.05 -9.73 5.14
N LEU A 47 -39.09 -10.40 6.30
CA LEU A 47 -37.88 -10.93 6.92
C LEU A 47 -37.19 -11.95 6.02
N SER A 48 -37.96 -12.84 5.38
CA SER A 48 -37.42 -13.83 4.45
C SER A 48 -36.75 -13.17 3.24
N LEU A 49 -37.32 -12.08 2.71
CA LEU A 49 -36.75 -11.33 1.58
C LEU A 49 -35.42 -10.67 1.95
N VAL A 50 -35.34 -10.07 3.13
CA VAL A 50 -34.11 -9.46 3.64
C VAL A 50 -33.02 -10.52 3.83
N ILE A 51 -33.37 -11.66 4.42
CA ILE A 51 -32.43 -12.77 4.63
C ILE A 51 -31.95 -13.33 3.29
N LEU A 52 -32.85 -13.59 2.33
CA LEU A 52 -32.49 -14.03 0.98
C LEU A 52 -31.58 -13.01 0.28
N GLY A 53 -31.94 -11.73 0.35
CA GLY A 53 -31.15 -10.65 -0.25
C GLY A 53 -29.74 -10.57 0.35
N ALA A 54 -29.62 -10.65 1.68
CA ALA A 54 -28.34 -10.68 2.37
C ALA A 54 -27.53 -11.93 2.01
N TRP A 55 -28.17 -13.10 1.93
CA TRP A 55 -27.51 -14.36 1.59
C TRP A 55 -26.90 -14.35 0.18
N VAL A 56 -27.51 -13.66 -0.78
CA VAL A 56 -26.97 -13.45 -2.13
C VAL A 56 -25.81 -12.43 -2.16
N LEU A 57 -25.87 -11.40 -1.31
CA LEU A 57 -24.89 -10.31 -1.28
C LEU A 57 -23.59 -10.64 -0.52
N VAL A 58 -23.66 -11.48 0.51
CA VAL A 58 -22.48 -11.89 1.30
C VAL A 58 -21.38 -12.57 0.44
N PRO A 59 -21.69 -13.59 -0.40
CA PRO A 59 -20.65 -14.27 -1.18
C PRO A 59 -20.02 -13.38 -2.27
N THR A 60 -20.73 -12.35 -2.75
CA THR A 60 -20.21 -11.46 -3.79
C THR A 60 -19.14 -10.48 -3.28
N LEU A 61 -19.23 -10.06 -2.02
CA LEU A 61 -18.21 -9.19 -1.41
C LEU A 61 -16.90 -9.93 -1.12
N GLY A 62 -16.98 -11.16 -0.60
CA GLY A 62 -15.81 -11.98 -0.32
C GLY A 62 -15.06 -12.39 -1.59
N THR A 63 -15.78 -12.77 -2.64
CA THR A 63 -15.18 -13.18 -3.92
C THR A 63 -14.50 -12.03 -4.65
N TYR A 64 -15.03 -10.80 -4.58
CA TYR A 64 -14.40 -9.64 -5.20
C TYR A 64 -13.03 -9.28 -4.58
N LEU A 65 -12.92 -9.37 -3.24
CA LEU A 65 -11.66 -9.13 -2.54
C LEU A 65 -10.63 -10.23 -2.82
N ASP A 66 -11.07 -11.50 -2.85
CA ASP A 66 -10.22 -12.64 -3.20
C ASP A 66 -9.71 -12.56 -4.66
N GLN A 67 -10.57 -12.13 -5.60
CA GLN A 67 -10.17 -11.89 -6.99
C GLN A 67 -9.09 -10.80 -7.11
N ARG A 68 -9.21 -9.70 -6.37
CA ARG A 68 -8.20 -8.62 -6.36
C ARG A 68 -6.85 -9.11 -5.85
N GLN A 69 -6.84 -9.90 -4.78
CA GLN A 69 -5.60 -10.48 -4.24
C GLN A 69 -4.97 -11.48 -5.21
N ARG A 70 -5.78 -12.32 -5.85
CA ARG A 70 -5.32 -13.24 -6.90
C ARG A 70 -4.68 -12.49 -8.06
N ILE A 71 -5.31 -11.43 -8.57
CA ILE A 71 -4.75 -10.63 -9.67
C ILE A 71 -3.38 -10.07 -9.29
N ALA A 72 -3.25 -9.45 -8.12
CA ALA A 72 -1.98 -8.90 -7.66
C ALA A 72 -0.89 -9.99 -7.49
N ALA A 73 -1.26 -11.15 -6.94
CA ALA A 73 -0.34 -12.28 -6.79
C ALA A 73 0.08 -12.86 -8.16
N LEU A 74 -0.85 -13.00 -9.10
CA LEU A 74 -0.56 -13.48 -10.46
C LEU A 74 0.33 -12.49 -11.21
N GLU A 75 0.05 -11.19 -11.17
CA GLU A 75 0.89 -10.17 -11.78
C GLU A 75 2.32 -10.20 -11.23
N HIS A 76 2.47 -10.33 -9.91
CA HIS A 76 3.79 -10.49 -9.29
C HIS A 76 4.50 -11.76 -9.77
N SER A 77 3.78 -12.89 -9.88
CA SER A 77 4.35 -14.14 -10.38
C SER A 77 4.85 -14.01 -11.83
N VAL A 78 4.09 -13.36 -12.71
CA VAL A 78 4.48 -13.11 -14.10
C VAL A 78 5.74 -12.25 -14.17
N GLN A 79 5.82 -11.19 -13.37
CA GLN A 79 7.01 -10.33 -13.32
C GLN A 79 8.26 -11.09 -12.85
N VAL A 80 8.12 -11.95 -11.83
CA VAL A 80 9.24 -12.77 -11.34
C VAL A 80 9.68 -13.77 -12.40
N THR A 81 8.75 -14.46 -13.05
CA THR A 81 9.06 -15.41 -14.13
C THR A 81 9.71 -14.71 -15.32
N GLN A 82 9.23 -13.54 -15.72
CA GLN A 82 9.83 -12.78 -16.81
C GLN A 82 11.29 -12.41 -16.50
N LYS A 83 11.57 -11.91 -15.29
CA LYS A 83 12.94 -11.61 -14.85
C LYS A 83 13.86 -12.84 -14.88
N GLN A 84 13.34 -14.01 -14.51
CA GLN A 84 14.11 -15.26 -14.60
C GLN A 84 14.40 -15.65 -16.05
N ILE A 85 13.42 -15.53 -16.94
CA ILE A 85 13.60 -15.78 -18.38
C ILE A 85 14.65 -14.83 -18.96
N ASP A 86 14.58 -13.55 -18.62
CA ASP A 86 15.54 -12.55 -19.11
C ASP A 86 16.96 -12.87 -18.62
N ALA A 87 17.12 -13.22 -17.34
CA ALA A 87 18.40 -13.60 -16.75
C ALA A 87 18.97 -14.87 -17.40
N LEU A 88 18.16 -15.91 -17.56
CA LEU A 88 18.56 -17.17 -18.21
C LEU A 88 18.88 -16.97 -19.70
N THR A 89 18.17 -16.07 -20.37
CA THR A 89 18.44 -15.74 -21.77
C THR A 89 19.77 -15.01 -21.91
N ALA A 90 20.03 -14.02 -21.05
CA ALA A 90 21.31 -13.31 -21.03
C ALA A 90 22.48 -14.26 -20.68
N GLU A 91 22.27 -15.18 -19.75
CA GLU A 91 23.25 -16.21 -19.43
C GLU A 91 23.51 -17.11 -20.63
N ARG A 92 22.45 -17.66 -21.26
CA ARG A 92 22.58 -18.49 -22.47
C ARG A 92 23.32 -17.76 -23.60
N GLU A 93 23.08 -16.47 -23.78
CA GLU A 93 23.79 -15.67 -24.78
C GLU A 93 25.28 -15.54 -24.47
N ARG A 94 25.66 -15.39 -23.20
CA ARG A 94 27.08 -15.43 -22.77
C ARG A 94 27.71 -16.80 -23.02
N TRP A 95 27.00 -17.89 -22.73
CA TRP A 95 27.49 -19.25 -22.99
C TRP A 95 27.64 -19.57 -24.49
N ASN A 96 26.98 -18.84 -25.38
CA ASN A 96 27.16 -19.00 -26.83
C ASN A 96 28.48 -18.38 -27.34
N ASP A 97 29.13 -17.52 -26.55
CA ASP A 97 30.42 -16.94 -26.93
C ASP A 97 31.56 -17.95 -26.67
N PRO A 98 32.28 -18.42 -27.71
CA PRO A 98 33.39 -19.35 -27.53
C PRO A 98 34.53 -18.78 -26.67
N ALA A 99 34.71 -17.46 -26.62
CA ALA A 99 35.71 -16.83 -25.75
C ALA A 99 35.33 -17.00 -24.27
N TYR A 100 34.05 -16.84 -23.93
CA TYR A 100 33.52 -17.03 -22.58
C TYR A 100 33.68 -18.49 -22.12
N ILE A 101 33.33 -19.45 -22.98
CA ILE A 101 33.51 -20.88 -22.70
C ILE A 101 34.99 -21.21 -22.44
N THR A 102 35.90 -20.69 -23.28
CA THR A 102 37.33 -20.95 -23.15
C THR A 102 37.89 -20.36 -21.85
N ALA A 103 37.45 -19.16 -21.46
CA ALA A 103 37.84 -18.53 -20.20
C ALA A 103 37.35 -19.34 -18.99
N GLN A 104 36.07 -19.73 -18.97
CA GLN A 104 35.51 -20.55 -17.88
C GLN A 104 36.17 -21.94 -17.79
N ALA A 105 36.44 -22.57 -18.93
CA ALA A 105 37.15 -23.85 -18.97
C ALA A 105 38.60 -23.72 -18.46
N ARG A 106 39.28 -22.61 -18.75
CA ARG A 106 40.63 -22.36 -18.24
C ARG A 106 40.64 -22.11 -16.74
N GLU A 107 39.73 -21.29 -16.23
CA GLU A 107 39.61 -20.97 -14.81
C GLU A 107 39.24 -22.19 -13.96
N ARG A 108 38.29 -23.02 -14.44
CA ARG A 108 37.76 -24.13 -13.64
C ARG A 108 38.41 -25.49 -13.92
N LEU A 109 38.80 -25.73 -15.17
CA LEU A 109 39.27 -27.05 -15.63
C LEU A 109 40.74 -27.01 -16.06
N PHE A 110 41.43 -25.87 -15.92
CA PHE A 110 42.81 -25.67 -16.42
C PHE A 110 42.96 -26.06 -17.90
N TYR A 111 41.90 -25.87 -18.69
CA TYR A 111 41.91 -26.21 -20.10
C TYR A 111 42.86 -25.30 -20.89
N VAL A 112 43.65 -25.91 -21.77
CA VAL A 112 44.65 -25.25 -22.61
C VAL A 112 44.50 -25.66 -24.06
N LYS A 113 44.82 -24.75 -24.97
CA LYS A 113 44.84 -25.07 -26.41
C LYS A 113 46.13 -25.84 -26.74
N PRO A 114 46.10 -26.79 -27.68
CA PRO A 114 47.34 -27.43 -28.14
C PRO A 114 48.34 -26.37 -28.64
N GLY A 115 49.55 -26.38 -28.08
CA GLY A 115 50.61 -25.40 -28.36
C GLY A 115 50.73 -24.24 -27.34
N GLU A 116 49.86 -24.16 -26.33
CA GLU A 116 49.93 -23.17 -25.25
C GLU A 116 50.82 -23.67 -24.09
N VAL A 117 51.76 -22.83 -23.61
CA VAL A 117 52.69 -23.18 -22.52
C VAL A 117 52.18 -22.58 -21.21
N VAL A 118 51.85 -23.44 -20.23
CA VAL A 118 51.40 -23.00 -18.90
C VAL A 118 52.62 -22.71 -18.03
N TYR A 119 52.74 -21.49 -17.54
CA TYR A 119 53.72 -21.13 -16.51
C TYR A 119 53.05 -21.26 -15.13
N LEU A 120 53.46 -22.24 -14.34
CA LEU A 120 53.21 -22.21 -12.90
C LEU A 120 54.29 -21.32 -12.28
N ILE A 121 53.88 -20.19 -11.70
CA ILE A 121 54.76 -19.40 -10.85
C ILE A 121 54.77 -20.08 -9.49
N ASP A 122 55.79 -20.90 -9.25
CA ASP A 122 56.12 -21.31 -7.88
C ASP A 122 56.83 -20.11 -7.23
N ASN A 123 56.14 -19.45 -6.30
CA ASN A 123 56.68 -18.33 -5.57
C ASN A 123 57.64 -18.87 -4.49
N ASP A 124 58.81 -19.34 -4.90
CA ASP A 124 59.93 -19.69 -4.00
C ASP A 124 60.62 -18.40 -3.52
N ILE A 125 59.82 -17.51 -2.92
CA ILE A 125 60.28 -16.33 -2.20
C ILE A 125 60.36 -16.71 -0.73
N ASP A 126 61.54 -16.44 -0.15
CA ASP A 126 61.80 -16.56 1.28
C ASP A 126 60.59 -16.03 2.06
N PRO A 127 59.97 -16.81 2.96
CA PRO A 127 58.83 -16.37 3.76
C PRO A 127 59.10 -15.05 4.52
N ALA A 128 60.36 -14.67 4.73
CA ALA A 128 60.74 -13.38 5.29
C ALA A 128 60.55 -12.17 4.35
N ALA A 129 60.47 -12.40 3.04
CA ALA A 129 60.27 -11.37 2.00
C ALA A 129 58.82 -11.29 1.50
N GLN A 130 57.93 -12.17 1.98
CA GLN A 130 56.51 -12.11 1.65
C GLN A 130 55.87 -10.89 2.34
N PRO A 131 55.18 -10.00 1.60
CA PRO A 131 54.36 -8.98 2.21
C PRO A 131 53.34 -9.68 3.10
N VAL A 132 53.33 -9.35 4.40
CA VAL A 132 52.37 -9.88 5.37
C VAL A 132 50.97 -9.64 4.80
N GLU A 133 50.29 -10.71 4.38
CA GLU A 133 48.87 -10.61 4.01
C GLU A 133 48.14 -10.01 5.21
N GLN A 134 47.41 -8.92 4.95
CA GLN A 134 46.60 -8.28 5.96
C GLN A 134 45.63 -9.34 6.47
N GLY A 135 45.87 -9.81 7.70
CA GLY A 135 45.11 -10.90 8.31
C GLY A 135 43.62 -10.61 8.25
N PRO A 136 42.78 -11.67 8.32
CA PRO A 136 41.35 -11.57 8.10
C PRO A 136 40.76 -10.42 8.91
N VAL A 137 40.24 -9.43 8.19
CA VAL A 137 39.45 -8.35 8.78
C VAL A 137 38.34 -9.04 9.55
N SER A 138 38.38 -8.93 10.88
CA SER A 138 37.42 -9.64 11.73
C SER A 138 36.00 -9.25 11.31
N ASP A 139 35.12 -10.24 11.16
CA ASP A 139 33.69 -10.07 10.81
C ASP A 139 32.92 -9.20 11.83
N THR A 140 33.57 -8.84 12.93
CA THR A 140 33.11 -7.80 13.85
C THR A 140 33.36 -6.42 13.24
N VAL A 141 32.56 -6.10 12.22
CA VAL A 141 32.31 -4.72 11.83
C VAL A 141 31.80 -4.00 13.08
N LYS A 142 32.67 -3.24 13.76
CA LYS A 142 32.22 -2.20 14.68
C LYS A 142 31.53 -1.17 13.81
N GLU A 143 30.25 -1.40 13.57
CA GLU A 143 29.35 -0.46 12.93
C GLU A 143 29.36 0.79 13.79
N LYS A 144 30.22 1.73 13.44
CA LYS A 144 30.17 3.08 13.98
C LYS A 144 28.89 3.64 13.42
N SER A 145 27.79 3.50 14.17
CA SER A 145 26.48 4.04 13.83
C SER A 145 26.66 5.53 13.59
N SER A 146 26.87 5.92 12.34
CA SER A 146 26.92 7.30 11.94
C SER A 146 25.49 7.81 12.08
N ASP A 147 25.24 8.57 13.14
CA ASP A 147 24.00 9.29 13.34
C ASP A 147 23.93 10.45 12.33
N TRP A 148 23.72 10.08 11.07
CA TRP A 148 23.63 10.99 9.93
C TRP A 148 22.47 11.98 10.14
N ALA A 149 21.39 11.52 10.78
CA ALA A 149 20.23 12.33 11.10
C ALA A 149 20.60 13.43 12.11
N GLY A 150 21.30 13.09 13.20
CA GLY A 150 21.81 14.07 14.17
C GLY A 150 22.91 14.98 13.61
N GLN A 151 23.69 14.52 12.63
CA GLN A 151 24.68 15.36 11.94
C GLN A 151 24.01 16.38 11.00
N LEU A 152 23.00 15.97 10.24
CA LEU A 152 22.19 16.87 9.39
C LEU A 152 21.44 17.90 10.22
N LEU A 153 20.81 17.47 11.31
CA LEU A 153 20.05 18.35 12.20
C LEU A 153 20.96 19.41 12.85
N ARG A 154 22.17 19.03 13.27
CA ARG A 154 23.17 19.97 13.78
C ARG A 154 23.68 20.93 12.73
N SER A 155 23.84 20.49 11.47
CA SER A 155 24.26 21.36 10.38
C SER A 155 23.21 22.44 10.09
N VAL A 156 21.93 22.06 10.02
CA VAL A 156 20.82 23.01 9.81
C VAL A 156 20.69 23.98 10.99
N THR A 157 20.78 23.47 12.22
CA THR A 157 20.69 24.31 13.43
C THR A 157 21.89 25.26 13.55
N GLY A 158 23.10 24.76 13.26
CA GLY A 158 24.32 25.56 13.25
C GLY A 158 24.29 26.64 12.17
N ALA A 159 23.82 26.32 10.96
CA ALA A 159 23.66 27.30 9.89
C ALA A 159 22.59 28.36 10.21
N GLY A 160 21.50 27.98 10.89
CA GLY A 160 20.47 28.91 11.37
C GLY A 160 20.95 29.84 12.47
N LEU A 161 21.81 29.36 13.38
CA LEU A 161 22.40 30.15 14.47
C LEU A 161 23.59 31.00 14.02
N ALA A 162 24.30 30.62 12.96
CA ALA A 162 25.45 31.36 12.43
C ALA A 162 25.10 32.74 11.83
N LYS A 163 23.81 33.08 11.73
CA LYS A 163 23.36 34.40 11.28
C LYS A 163 23.16 35.37 12.45
N THR A 164 24.20 35.70 13.22
CA THR A 164 24.29 36.94 14.03
C THR A 164 25.73 37.27 14.50
N ALA A 165 26.76 37.17 13.64
CA ALA A 165 28.10 37.67 14.00
C ALA A 165 28.90 38.30 12.85
N ALA A 166 28.26 38.63 11.73
CA ALA A 166 28.85 39.40 10.64
C ALA A 166 28.00 40.66 10.40
N GLY A 167 28.15 41.63 11.31
CA GLY A 167 27.36 42.86 11.29
C GLY A 167 27.70 43.80 12.44
N SER A 168 28.99 43.99 12.76
CA SER A 168 29.46 45.12 13.58
C SER A 168 30.93 45.39 13.24
N GLY A 169 31.13 46.17 12.18
CA GLY A 169 32.45 46.54 11.67
C GLY A 169 32.33 47.65 10.64
N ALA A 170 31.71 48.76 11.04
CA ALA A 170 31.74 50.02 10.31
C ALA A 170 31.64 51.19 11.29
N ARG A 171 32.80 51.59 11.83
CA ARG A 171 33.24 52.98 12.04
C ARG A 171 34.59 52.97 12.76
#